data_AF-A0A2N0B5Q9-F1
#
_entry.id   AF-A0A2N0B5Q9-F1
#
_cell.length_a   1.000
_cell.length_b   1.000
_cell.length_c   1.000
_cell.angle_alpha   90.00
_cell.angle_beta   90.00
_cell.angle_gamma   90.00
#
_symmetry.space_group_name_H-M   'P 1'
#
loop_
_entity.id
_entity.type
_entity.pdbx_description
1 polymer ?
#
loop_
_entity_poly.entity_id
_entity_poly.type
_entity_poly.pdbx_seq_one_letter_code
_entity_poly.pdbx_strand_id
1 'polypeptide(L)'
;MKLSFSRRTFLIAGSAAVIAVVSLAIWGLSNRGEKKTKLPPSKPIVSDHGERIEFKENSPGLEIIKSKEIGKDGEFINVEAPARLIASTSPSVSGGERIILFESAELNDLYVGYVHSRNSLNRSVKNNERIKDMFKHRVATEKDLVEAETQMNNDDAELAEYEGKLRAVG
;
A
#
# COMPACT_ATOMS: atom_id res chain seq x y z
N MET A 1 54.70 -48.32 10.58
CA MET A 1 53.55 -49.18 10.92
C MET A 1 52.59 -49.19 9.75
N LYS A 2 52.37 -50.34 9.09
CA LYS A 2 51.42 -50.48 7.97
C LYS A 2 50.01 -50.68 8.55
N LEU A 3 49.14 -49.69 8.44
CA LEU A 3 47.72 -49.80 8.80
C LEU A 3 46.99 -50.57 7.69
N SER A 4 46.62 -51.81 7.95
CA SER A 4 45.80 -52.62 7.03
C SER A 4 44.34 -52.17 7.10
N PHE A 5 43.92 -51.36 6.13
CA PHE A 5 42.53 -50.94 5.99
C PHE A 5 41.69 -52.04 5.32
N SER A 6 40.91 -52.75 6.13
CA SER A 6 39.90 -53.71 5.66
C SER A 6 38.66 -52.98 5.14
N ARG A 7 37.97 -53.50 4.12
CA ARG A 7 36.74 -52.91 3.55
C ARG A 7 35.67 -52.55 4.61
N ARG A 8 35.67 -53.23 5.76
CA ARG A 8 34.76 -52.94 6.88
C ARG A 8 35.08 -51.62 7.60
N THR A 9 36.35 -51.22 7.70
CA THR A 9 36.73 -49.93 8.33
C THR A 9 36.38 -48.74 7.45
N PHE A 10 36.39 -48.90 6.11
CA PHE A 10 35.91 -47.89 5.17
C PHE A 10 34.39 -47.67 5.26
N LEU A 11 33.61 -48.75 5.44
CA LEU A 11 32.16 -48.65 5.58
C LEU A 11 31.74 -47.97 6.89
N ILE A 12 32.45 -48.25 7.99
CA ILE A 12 32.19 -47.63 9.30
C ILE A 12 32.64 -46.16 9.32
N ALA A 13 33.78 -45.84 8.69
CA ALA A 13 34.22 -44.45 8.55
C ALA A 13 33.28 -43.64 7.65
N GLY A 14 32.74 -44.24 6.59
CA GLY A 14 31.75 -43.64 5.70
C GLY A 14 30.44 -43.33 6.42
N SER A 15 29.89 -44.26 7.21
CA SER A 15 28.66 -44.01 7.97
C SER A 15 28.83 -42.94 9.04
N ALA A 16 29.98 -42.92 9.74
CA ALA A 16 30.30 -41.88 10.71
C ALA A 16 30.38 -40.47 10.08
N ALA A 17 30.95 -40.35 8.87
CA ALA A 17 31.02 -39.09 8.15
C ALA A 17 29.62 -38.57 7.75
N VAL A 18 28.73 -39.46 7.31
CA VAL A 18 27.34 -39.09 6.95
C VAL A 18 26.57 -38.61 8.19
N ILE A 19 26.70 -39.30 9.32
CA ILE A 19 26.04 -38.89 10.58
C ILE A 19 26.54 -37.53 11.05
N ALA A 20 27.85 -37.25 10.91
CA ALA A 20 28.42 -35.96 11.27
C ALA A 20 27.86 -34.82 10.39
N VAL A 21 27.75 -35.04 9.08
CA VAL A 21 27.21 -34.05 8.13
C VAL A 21 25.72 -33.78 8.40
N VAL A 22 24.94 -34.82 8.66
CA VAL A 22 23.51 -34.68 9.00
C VAL A 22 23.34 -33.93 10.32
N SER A 23 24.17 -34.23 11.32
CA SER A 23 24.12 -33.53 12.62
C SER A 23 24.46 -32.04 12.50
N LEU A 24 25.45 -31.71 11.67
CA LEU A 24 25.81 -30.31 11.34
C LEU A 24 24.69 -29.58 10.59
N ALA A 25 24.00 -30.27 9.67
CA ALA A 25 22.87 -29.68 8.94
C ALA A 25 21.68 -29.39 9.87
N ILE A 26 21.37 -30.30 10.80
CA ILE A 26 20.29 -30.11 11.79
C ILE A 26 20.63 -28.96 12.74
N TRP A 27 21.88 -28.85 13.19
CA TRP A 27 22.31 -27.75 14.05
C TRP A 27 22.25 -26.40 13.32
N GLY A 28 22.64 -26.35 12.04
CA GLY A 28 22.54 -25.15 11.21
C GLY A 28 21.11 -24.71 10.90
N LEU A 29 20.15 -25.64 10.79
CA LEU A 29 18.73 -25.29 10.62
C LEU A 29 18.07 -24.87 11.94
N SER A 30 18.43 -25.50 13.06
CA SER A 30 17.85 -25.21 14.38
C SER A 30 18.24 -23.83 14.91
N ASN A 31 19.42 -23.31 14.52
CA ASN A 31 19.90 -22.00 14.95
C ASN A 31 19.37 -20.82 14.09
N ARG A 32 18.35 -21.05 13.24
CA ARG A 32 17.58 -19.97 12.63
C ARG A 32 16.72 -19.33 13.72
N GLY A 33 17.31 -18.38 14.44
CA GLY A 33 16.64 -17.62 15.48
C GLY A 33 15.27 -17.15 15.02
N GLU A 34 14.27 -17.35 15.87
CA GLU A 34 12.92 -16.87 15.65
C GLU A 34 12.98 -15.41 15.19
N LYS A 35 12.55 -15.15 13.96
CA LYS A 35 12.33 -13.79 13.50
C LYS A 35 11.29 -13.21 14.43
N LYS A 36 11.71 -12.37 15.39
CA LYS A 36 10.80 -11.59 16.23
C LYS A 36 9.86 -10.85 15.30
N THR A 37 8.64 -11.37 15.17
CA THR A 37 7.55 -10.70 14.48
C THR A 37 7.36 -9.38 15.20
N LYS A 38 7.78 -8.28 14.56
CA LYS A 38 7.51 -6.94 15.09
C LYS A 38 6.00 -6.83 15.17
N LEU A 39 5.44 -6.93 16.37
CA LEU A 39 4.02 -6.68 16.57
C LEU A 39 3.71 -5.27 16.05
N PRO A 40 2.56 -5.07 15.39
CA PRO A 40 2.16 -3.75 14.95
C PRO A 40 2.17 -2.80 16.16
N PRO A 41 2.67 -1.55 15.99
CA PRO A 41 2.77 -0.61 17.09
C PRO A 41 1.40 -0.42 17.74
N SER A 42 1.35 -0.50 19.06
CA SER A 42 0.11 -0.30 19.79
C SER A 42 -0.39 1.13 19.56
N LYS A 43 -1.61 1.27 19.06
CA LYS A 43 -2.27 2.57 18.92
C LYS A 43 -2.38 3.24 20.31
N PRO A 44 -2.18 4.56 20.41
CA PRO A 44 -2.40 5.28 21.66
C PRO A 44 -3.87 5.18 22.06
N ILE A 45 -4.11 5.08 23.37
CA ILE A 45 -5.46 5.05 23.94
C ILE A 45 -5.84 6.49 24.24
N VAL A 46 -6.91 6.96 23.60
CA VAL A 46 -7.44 8.31 23.82
C VAL A 46 -8.64 8.20 24.74
N SER A 47 -8.56 8.85 25.90
CA SER A 47 -9.65 8.95 26.87
C SER A 47 -10.11 10.41 27.00
N ASP A 48 -11.21 10.62 27.71
CA ASP A 48 -11.68 11.96 28.12
C ASP A 48 -11.88 12.90 26.92
N HIS A 49 -12.59 12.42 25.90
CA HIS A 49 -12.90 13.17 24.67
C HIS A 49 -11.68 13.77 23.93
N GLY A 50 -10.48 13.23 24.14
CA GLY A 50 -9.26 13.72 23.48
C GLY A 50 -8.33 14.51 24.38
N GLU A 51 -8.69 14.77 25.63
CA GLU A 51 -7.83 15.50 26.57
C GLU A 51 -6.67 14.66 27.09
N ARG A 52 -6.83 13.33 27.12
CA ARG A 52 -5.81 12.42 27.63
C ARG A 52 -5.43 11.37 26.59
N ILE A 53 -4.13 11.33 26.27
CA ILE A 53 -3.55 10.36 25.33
C ILE A 53 -2.53 9.51 26.11
N GLU A 54 -2.82 8.22 26.23
CA GLU A 54 -1.95 7.26 26.91
C GLU A 54 -1.20 6.39 25.91
N PHE A 55 0.13 6.39 26.03
CA PHE A 55 1.04 5.56 25.26
C PHE A 55 1.51 4.39 26.12
N LYS A 56 1.35 3.15 25.64
CA LYS A 56 1.85 1.96 26.35
C LYS A 56 3.38 1.97 26.42
N GLU A 57 3.93 1.40 27.49
CA GLU A 57 5.38 1.25 27.69
C GLU A 57 6.00 0.52 26.48
N ASN A 58 7.08 1.10 25.91
CA ASN A 58 7.76 0.67 24.67
C ASN A 58 7.00 0.92 23.35
N SER A 59 6.04 1.83 23.30
CA SER A 59 5.44 2.25 22.03
C SER A 59 6.36 3.19 21.22
N PRO A 60 6.45 3.03 19.88
CA PRO A 60 7.26 3.92 19.03
C PRO A 60 6.84 5.40 19.09
N GLY A 61 5.60 5.68 19.52
CA GLY A 61 5.11 7.04 19.70
C GLY A 61 5.83 7.81 20.80
N LEU A 62 6.33 7.11 21.84
CA LEU A 62 7.10 7.75 22.92
C LEU A 62 8.50 8.19 22.46
N GLU A 63 9.10 7.51 21.48
CA GLU A 63 10.42 7.89 20.95
C GLU A 63 10.41 9.23 20.20
N ILE A 64 9.24 9.65 19.71
CA ILE A 64 9.04 10.90 18.95
C ILE A 64 8.79 12.09 19.90
N ILE A 65 8.26 11.83 21.09
CA ILE A 65 7.84 12.87 22.04
C ILE A 65 9.05 13.29 22.89
N LYS A 66 9.44 14.56 22.77
CA LYS A 66 10.48 15.18 23.61
C LYS A 66 9.83 16.19 24.54
N SER A 67 10.02 16.05 25.85
CA SER A 67 9.61 17.03 26.85
C SER A 67 10.83 17.77 27.40
N LYS A 68 10.64 19.05 27.74
CA LYS A 68 11.61 19.85 28.47
C LYS A 68 10.86 20.67 29.50
N GLU A 69 11.28 20.58 30.76
CA GLU A 69 10.71 21.37 31.83
C GLU A 69 11.24 22.81 31.74
N ILE A 70 10.33 23.79 31.77
CA ILE A 70 10.68 25.21 31.66
C ILE A 70 10.57 25.84 33.06
N GLY A 71 11.62 26.56 33.48
CA GLY A 71 11.70 27.21 34.78
C GLY A 71 10.78 28.44 34.91
N LYS A 72 10.56 28.88 36.16
CA LYS A 72 9.57 29.93 36.51
C LYS A 72 9.97 31.37 36.18
N ASP A 73 11.12 31.61 35.56
CA ASP A 73 11.62 32.97 35.34
C ASP A 73 11.41 33.43 33.90
N GLY A 74 10.24 34.01 33.63
CA GLY A 74 10.02 35.07 32.62
C GLY A 74 10.49 34.85 31.18
N GLU A 75 10.85 33.64 30.78
CA GLU A 75 11.40 33.35 29.45
C GLU A 75 10.26 33.20 28.43
N PHE A 76 10.13 34.18 27.53
CA PHE A 76 9.22 34.11 26.39
C PHE A 76 9.82 33.24 25.29
N ILE A 77 9.14 32.15 24.96
CA ILE A 77 9.57 31.21 23.93
C ILE A 77 8.71 31.43 22.69
N ASN A 78 9.35 31.76 21.56
CA ASN A 78 8.68 31.83 20.27
C ASN A 78 8.69 30.42 19.68
N VAL A 79 7.54 29.73 19.76
CA VAL A 79 7.39 28.37 19.23
C VAL A 79 6.81 28.48 17.82
N GLU A 80 7.67 28.31 16.82
CA GLU A 80 7.25 28.23 15.42
C GLU A 80 6.84 26.77 15.12
N ALA A 81 5.56 26.47 15.33
CA ALA A 81 4.99 25.18 14.99
C ALA A 81 4.39 25.26 13.57
N PRO A 82 4.95 24.52 12.58
CA PRO A 82 4.34 24.45 11.26
C PRO A 82 2.98 23.76 11.37
N ALA A 83 1.90 24.53 11.26
CA ALA A 83 0.55 23.99 11.23
C ALA A 83 0.22 23.49 9.82
N ARG A 84 -0.12 22.21 9.68
CA ARG A 84 -0.74 21.67 8.46
C ARG A 84 -2.25 21.68 8.65
N LEU A 85 -2.96 22.46 7.84
CA LEU A 85 -4.42 22.47 7.81
C LEU A 85 -4.92 21.20 7.12
N ILE A 86 -5.44 20.26 7.89
CA ILE A 86 -6.14 19.08 7.36
C ILE A 86 -7.64 19.34 7.53
N ALA A 87 -8.30 19.81 6.46
CA ALA A 87 -9.75 19.96 6.44
C ALA A 87 -10.38 18.58 6.16
N SER A 88 -11.05 17.98 7.14
CA SER A 88 -11.89 16.80 6.91
C SER A 88 -13.34 17.24 6.73
N THR A 89 -13.92 16.92 5.57
CA THR A 89 -15.35 17.15 5.31
C THR A 89 -16.12 15.92 5.78
N SER A 90 -16.96 16.09 6.80
CA SER A 90 -17.97 15.07 7.14
C SER A 90 -19.18 15.29 6.23
N PRO A 91 -19.67 14.28 5.50
CA PRO A 91 -20.83 14.43 4.64
C PRO A 91 -22.08 14.76 5.48
N SER A 92 -22.59 15.98 5.32
CA SER A 92 -23.86 16.41 5.87
C SER A 92 -25.01 15.78 5.08
N VAL A 93 -25.59 14.68 5.60
CA VAL A 93 -26.97 14.14 5.45
C VAL A 93 -27.76 14.30 4.14
N SER A 94 -27.15 14.70 3.04
CA SER A 94 -27.73 14.79 1.70
C SER A 94 -26.73 14.13 0.77
N GLY A 95 -27.18 13.14 -0.01
CA GLY A 95 -26.36 12.26 -0.86
C GLY A 95 -25.68 12.95 -2.04
N GLY A 96 -25.00 14.08 -1.82
CA GLY A 96 -24.12 14.72 -2.76
C GLY A 96 -22.75 14.04 -2.79
N GLU A 97 -22.13 14.05 -3.97
CA GLU A 97 -20.82 13.46 -4.23
C GLU A 97 -19.77 13.91 -3.18
N ARG A 98 -18.94 12.96 -2.74
CA ARG A 98 -17.87 13.22 -1.77
C ARG A 98 -16.83 14.13 -2.43
N ILE A 99 -16.74 15.37 -2.00
CA ILE A 99 -15.68 16.29 -2.42
C ILE A 99 -14.37 15.82 -1.78
N ILE A 100 -13.44 15.33 -2.61
CA ILE A 100 -12.09 14.94 -2.19
C ILE A 100 -11.16 16.14 -2.42
N LEU A 101 -10.62 16.69 -1.33
CA LEU A 101 -9.63 17.77 -1.37
C LEU A 101 -8.24 17.17 -1.19
N PHE A 102 -7.33 17.43 -2.13
CA PHE A 102 -5.94 16.98 -2.05
C PHE A 102 -5.03 18.11 -1.53
N GLU A 103 -3.98 17.74 -0.80
CA GLU A 103 -2.96 18.69 -0.31
C GLU A 103 -2.12 19.27 -1.46
N SER A 104 -1.89 18.48 -2.51
CA SER A 104 -1.13 18.90 -3.70
C SER A 104 -2.07 19.26 -4.84
N ALA A 105 -1.77 20.38 -5.52
CA ALA A 105 -2.45 20.79 -6.75
C ALA A 105 -2.32 19.73 -7.86
N GLU A 106 -1.16 19.06 -7.94
CA GLU A 106 -0.91 18.02 -8.94
C GLU A 106 -1.79 16.77 -8.71
N LEU A 107 -2.02 16.40 -7.45
CA LEU A 107 -2.92 15.30 -7.10
C LEU A 107 -4.38 15.63 -7.40
N ASN A 108 -4.76 16.88 -7.17
CA ASN A 108 -6.08 17.37 -7.54
C ASN A 108 -6.30 17.29 -9.04
N ASP A 109 -5.32 17.75 -9.84
CA ASP A 109 -5.41 17.70 -11.31
C ASP A 109 -5.46 16.26 -11.83
N LEU A 110 -4.68 15.35 -11.26
CA LEU A 110 -4.73 13.92 -11.57
C LEU A 110 -6.10 13.30 -11.24
N TYR A 111 -6.69 13.64 -10.09
CA TYR A 111 -7.99 13.15 -9.70
C TYR A 111 -9.11 13.69 -10.58
N VAL A 112 -9.08 14.98 -10.93
CA VAL A 112 -10.02 15.58 -11.87
C VAL A 112 -9.90 14.91 -13.24
N GLY A 113 -8.67 14.64 -13.70
CA GLY A 113 -8.41 13.87 -14.92
C GLY A 113 -9.02 12.47 -14.89
N TYR A 114 -8.86 11.75 -13.77
CA TYR A 114 -9.49 10.44 -13.56
C TYR A 114 -11.03 10.49 -13.60
N VAL A 115 -11.64 11.49 -12.95
CA VAL A 115 -13.10 11.65 -12.97
C VAL A 115 -13.59 11.95 -14.39
N HIS A 116 -12.86 12.79 -15.14
CA HIS A 116 -13.18 13.09 -16.52
C HIS A 116 -13.08 11.85 -17.42
N SER A 117 -11.97 11.11 -17.37
CA SER A 117 -11.76 9.90 -18.19
C SER A 117 -12.80 8.82 -17.87
N ARG A 118 -13.19 8.66 -16.60
CA ARG A 118 -14.28 7.75 -16.21
C ARG A 118 -15.61 8.12 -16.85
N ASN A 119 -15.92 9.41 -16.93
CA ASN A 119 -17.14 9.90 -17.57
C ASN A 119 -17.10 9.74 -19.09
N SER A 120 -15.95 9.98 -19.72
CA SER A 120 -15.71 9.72 -21.15
C SER A 120 -15.93 8.24 -21.48
N LEU A 121 -15.33 7.32 -20.71
CA LEU A 121 -15.52 5.88 -20.90
C LEU A 121 -17.00 5.49 -20.79
N ASN A 122 -17.70 5.96 -19.75
CA ASN A 122 -19.14 5.70 -19.60
C ASN A 122 -19.97 6.16 -20.80
N ARG A 123 -19.61 7.31 -21.39
CA ARG A 123 -20.26 7.82 -22.60
C ARG A 123 -19.95 6.93 -23.81
N SER A 124 -18.70 6.52 -23.98
CA SER A 124 -18.26 5.68 -25.10
C SER A 124 -18.81 4.26 -25.03
N VAL A 125 -18.96 3.68 -23.82
CA VAL A 125 -19.65 2.41 -23.60
C VAL A 125 -21.10 2.48 -24.08
N LYS A 126 -21.86 3.49 -23.64
CA LYS A 126 -23.25 3.68 -24.07
C LYS A 126 -23.36 3.91 -25.59
N ASN A 127 -22.41 4.64 -26.17
CA ASN A 127 -22.38 4.86 -27.61
C ASN A 127 -22.07 3.57 -28.38
N ASN A 128 -21.12 2.75 -27.91
CA ASN A 128 -20.81 1.47 -28.48
C ASN A 128 -22.01 0.51 -28.42
N GLU A 129 -22.70 0.44 -27.29
CA GLU A 129 -23.93 -0.35 -27.14
C GLU A 129 -25.02 0.10 -28.13
N ARG A 130 -25.21 1.41 -28.29
CA ARG A 130 -26.15 1.98 -29.26
C ARG A 130 -25.78 1.61 -30.70
N ILE A 131 -24.50 1.71 -31.07
CA ILE A 131 -24.03 1.38 -32.43
C ILE A 131 -24.11 -0.12 -32.68
N LYS A 132 -23.80 -0.96 -31.69
CA LYS A 132 -24.02 -2.41 -31.73
C LYS A 132 -25.48 -2.75 -32.00
N ASP A 133 -26.41 -2.04 -31.36
CA ASP A 133 -27.84 -2.24 -31.61
C ASP A 133 -28.25 -1.79 -33.02
N MET A 134 -27.78 -0.62 -33.47
CA MET A 134 -28.02 -0.15 -34.83
C MET A 134 -27.46 -1.09 -35.89
N PHE A 135 -26.28 -1.69 -35.66
CA PHE A 135 -25.66 -2.66 -36.56
C PHE A 135 -26.50 -3.94 -36.66
N LYS A 136 -27.00 -4.46 -35.52
CA LYS A 136 -27.92 -5.62 -35.50
C LYS A 136 -29.18 -5.36 -36.33
N HIS A 137 -29.69 -4.13 -36.29
CA HIS A 137 -30.86 -3.71 -37.06
C HIS A 137 -30.53 -3.18 -38.48
N ARG A 138 -29.28 -3.35 -38.94
CA ARG A 138 -28.79 -2.95 -40.28
C ARG A 138 -28.90 -1.44 -40.58
N VAL A 139 -28.88 -0.62 -39.54
CA VAL A 139 -28.88 0.85 -39.64
C VAL A 139 -27.46 1.41 -39.66
N ALA A 140 -26.49 0.70 -39.05
CA ALA A 140 -25.08 1.08 -39.01
C ALA A 140 -24.21 0.10 -39.81
N THR A 141 -23.02 0.54 -40.21
CA THR A 141 -22.03 -0.26 -40.94
C THR A 141 -21.03 -0.91 -39.98
N GLU A 142 -20.27 -1.90 -40.48
CA GLU A 142 -19.18 -2.53 -39.72
C GLU A 142 -18.08 -1.51 -39.36
N LYS A 143 -17.84 -0.53 -40.22
CA LYS A 143 -16.92 0.58 -39.95
C LYS A 143 -17.33 1.36 -38.71
N ASP A 144 -18.61 1.73 -38.59
CA ASP A 144 -19.12 2.48 -37.45
C ASP A 144 -18.96 1.70 -36.14
N LEU A 145 -19.17 0.38 -36.20
CA LEU A 145 -18.96 -0.52 -35.06
C LEU A 145 -17.49 -0.54 -34.63
N VAL A 146 -16.56 -0.71 -35.57
CA VAL A 146 -15.12 -0.74 -35.28
C VAL A 146 -14.62 0.60 -34.74
N GLU A 147 -15.11 1.73 -35.28
CA GLU A 147 -14.78 3.06 -34.78
C GLU A 147 -15.29 3.25 -33.34
N ALA A 148 -16.51 2.80 -33.04
CA ALA A 148 -17.07 2.87 -31.70
C ALA A 148 -16.32 1.99 -30.68
N GLU A 149 -15.92 0.79 -31.08
CA GLU A 149 -15.11 -0.10 -30.23
C GLU A 149 -13.71 0.46 -30.01
N THR A 150 -13.09 1.03 -31.05
CA THR A 150 -11.78 1.68 -30.94
C THR A 150 -11.84 2.86 -29.99
N GLN A 151 -12.88 3.71 -30.07
CA GLN A 151 -13.06 4.84 -29.16
C GLN A 151 -13.24 4.37 -27.71
N MET A 152 -14.07 3.34 -27.49
CA MET A 152 -14.25 2.77 -26.16
C MET A 152 -12.92 2.25 -25.58
N ASN A 153 -12.11 1.55 -26.37
CA ASN A 153 -10.82 1.02 -25.94
C ASN A 153 -9.81 2.14 -25.66
N ASN A 154 -9.83 3.23 -26.43
CA ASN A 154 -8.97 4.39 -26.19
C ASN A 154 -9.33 5.06 -24.86
N ASP A 155 -10.61 5.28 -24.60
CA ASP A 155 -11.08 5.89 -23.34
C ASP A 155 -10.80 4.98 -22.13
N ASP A 156 -10.85 3.66 -22.31
CA ASP A 156 -10.50 2.69 -21.27
C ASP A 156 -9.00 2.73 -20.94
N ALA A 157 -8.15 2.83 -21.97
CA ALA A 157 -6.71 3.01 -21.80
C ALA A 157 -6.38 4.34 -21.10
N GLU A 158 -7.06 5.43 -21.46
CA GLU A 158 -6.89 6.73 -20.80
C GLU A 158 -7.30 6.66 -19.32
N LEU A 159 -8.43 6.00 -19.01
CA LEU A 159 -8.85 5.77 -17.62
C LEU A 159 -7.79 4.97 -16.85
N ALA A 160 -7.27 3.90 -17.44
CA ALA A 160 -6.25 3.06 -16.84
C ALA A 160 -4.94 3.83 -16.60
N GLU A 161 -4.59 4.78 -17.47
CA GLU A 161 -3.43 5.66 -17.28
C GLU A 161 -3.61 6.56 -16.05
N TYR A 162 -4.74 7.28 -15.95
CA TYR A 162 -5.00 8.15 -14.79
C TYR A 162 -5.12 7.35 -13.50
N GLU A 163 -5.78 6.19 -13.53
CA GLU A 163 -5.87 5.30 -12.38
C GLU A 163 -4.48 4.79 -11.96
N GLY A 164 -3.65 4.40 -12.93
CA GLY A 164 -2.27 3.98 -12.70
C GLY A 164 -1.42 5.08 -12.07
N LYS A 165 -1.53 6.31 -12.57
CA LYS A 165 -0.85 7.49 -11.99
C LYS A 165 -1.30 7.76 -10.57
N LEU A 166 -2.60 7.72 -10.28
CA LEU A 166 -3.13 7.91 -8.92
C LEU A 166 -2.64 6.82 -7.95
N ARG A 167 -2.69 5.55 -8.37
CA ARG A 167 -2.19 4.42 -7.56
C ARG A 167 -0.68 4.47 -7.33
N ALA A 168 0.09 5.03 -8.26
CA ALA A 168 1.53 5.18 -8.10
C ALA A 168 1.90 6.19 -7.01
N VAL A 169 1.03 7.16 -6.73
CA VAL A 169 1.27 8.18 -5.70
C VAL A 169 0.84 7.72 -4.30
N GLY A 170 -0.09 6.75 -4.17
CA GLY A 170 -0.45 6.17 -2.87
C GLY A 170 -1.67 5.26 -2.88
#